data_AF-A0A1Q7GNT6-F1
#
_entry.id   AF-A0A1Q7GNT6-F1
#
_cell.length_a   1.000
_cell.length_b   1.000
_cell.length_c   1.000
_cell.angle_alpha   90.00
_cell.angle_beta   90.00
_cell.angle_gamma   90.00
#
_symmetry.space_group_name_H-M   'P 1'
#
loop_
_entity.id
_entity.type
_entity.pdbx_description
1 polymer ?
#
loop_
_entity_poly.entity_id
_entity_poly.type
_entity_poly.pdbx_seq_one_letter_code
_entity_poly.pdbx_strand_id
1 'polypeptide(L)'
;MGSDAEATEQAAAEAARIARRARLVAVGAVISGLLVAASGVLIWTYIDQIVRTVTVWGTLVAVGVIGLLLYVLRGRQRLAYGVAEAAIGFLTAAKILLAPTFDIKSAGVSGGLGLLGGLYIMVRGLDNIGKALERTPYETAWRRFSGERSGTAPR
;
A
#
# COMPACT_ATOMS: atom_id res chain seq x y z
N MET A 1 -8.02 -66.07 34.07
CA MET A 1 -7.78 -64.96 35.03
C MET A 1 -6.86 -63.86 34.50
N GLY A 2 -5.89 -64.13 33.59
CA GLY A 2 -5.04 -63.06 33.02
C GLY A 2 -5.71 -62.15 31.97
N SER A 3 -6.58 -62.72 31.12
CA SER A 3 -7.22 -61.99 29.99
C SER A 3 -8.14 -60.83 30.43
N ASP A 4 -8.85 -60.98 31.55
CA ASP A 4 -9.79 -59.95 32.02
C ASP A 4 -9.07 -58.79 32.71
N ALA A 5 -7.92 -59.06 33.35
CA ALA A 5 -7.06 -58.05 33.95
C ALA A 5 -6.38 -57.18 32.88
N GLU A 6 -5.92 -57.79 31.78
CA GLU A 6 -5.33 -57.06 30.65
C GLU A 6 -6.36 -56.20 29.91
N ALA A 7 -7.58 -56.70 29.72
CA ALA A 7 -8.66 -55.95 29.09
C ALA A 7 -9.11 -54.73 29.93
N THR A 8 -9.15 -54.89 31.25
CA THR A 8 -9.49 -53.79 32.18
C THR A 8 -8.38 -52.74 32.27
N GLU A 9 -7.12 -53.15 32.23
CA GLU A 9 -5.97 -52.24 32.19
C GLU A 9 -5.92 -51.44 30.87
N GLN A 10 -6.19 -52.08 29.73
CA GLN A 10 -6.27 -51.41 28.43
C GLN A 10 -7.42 -50.40 28.38
N ALA A 11 -8.60 -50.77 28.89
CA ALA A 11 -9.76 -49.87 28.98
C ALA A 11 -9.49 -48.66 29.88
N ALA A 12 -8.81 -48.85 31.02
CA ALA A 12 -8.41 -47.76 31.90
C ALA A 12 -7.39 -46.82 31.24
N ALA A 13 -6.42 -47.37 30.50
CA ALA A 13 -5.43 -46.58 29.76
C ALA A 13 -6.06 -45.76 28.61
N GLU A 14 -7.05 -46.32 27.92
CA GLU A 14 -7.79 -45.62 26.87
C GLU A 14 -8.67 -44.50 27.44
N ALA A 15 -9.40 -44.77 28.52
CA ALA A 15 -10.19 -43.77 29.23
C ALA A 15 -9.32 -42.60 29.73
N ALA A 16 -8.12 -42.89 30.26
CA ALA A 16 -7.16 -41.87 30.69
C ALA A 16 -6.64 -41.02 29.51
N ARG A 17 -6.40 -41.61 28.33
CA ARG A 17 -5.99 -40.86 27.12
C ARG A 17 -7.10 -39.95 26.61
N ILE A 18 -8.35 -40.43 26.60
CA ILE A 18 -9.53 -39.66 26.19
C ILE A 18 -9.73 -38.48 27.14
N ALA A 19 -9.69 -38.72 28.46
CA ALA A 19 -9.81 -37.68 29.47
C ALA A 19 -8.68 -36.63 29.35
N ARG A 20 -7.44 -37.06 29.09
CA ARG A 20 -6.30 -36.14 28.88
C ARG A 20 -6.47 -35.29 27.62
N ARG A 21 -6.92 -35.86 26.50
CA ARG A 21 -7.20 -35.10 25.26
C ARG A 21 -8.34 -34.10 25.47
N ALA A 22 -9.44 -34.52 26.11
CA ALA A 22 -10.56 -33.65 26.43
C ALA A 22 -10.13 -32.47 27.31
N ARG A 23 -9.29 -32.72 28.34
CA ARG A 23 -8.72 -31.67 29.19
C ARG A 23 -7.84 -30.69 28.40
N LEU A 24 -6.97 -31.18 27.52
CA LEU A 24 -6.11 -30.31 26.71
C LEU A 24 -6.92 -29.43 25.75
N VAL A 25 -7.95 -29.99 25.12
CA VAL A 25 -8.87 -29.23 24.25
C VAL A 25 -9.65 -28.19 25.05
N ALA A 26 -10.18 -28.57 26.23
CA ALA A 26 -10.90 -27.65 27.10
C ALA A 26 -10.01 -26.50 27.59
N VAL A 27 -8.78 -26.80 28.02
CA VAL A 27 -7.80 -25.78 28.41
C VAL A 27 -7.43 -24.89 27.22
N GLY A 28 -7.22 -25.47 26.03
CA GLY A 28 -6.95 -24.71 24.81
C GLY A 28 -8.09 -23.76 24.44
N ALA A 29 -9.34 -24.19 24.60
CA ALA A 29 -10.53 -23.36 24.36
C ALA A 29 -10.68 -22.24 25.40
N VAL A 30 -10.38 -22.50 26.67
CA VAL A 30 -10.36 -21.46 27.71
C VAL A 30 -9.27 -20.43 27.41
N ILE A 31 -8.06 -20.87 27.06
CA ILE A 31 -6.95 -19.97 26.72
C ILE A 31 -7.29 -19.13 25.48
N SER A 32 -7.84 -19.73 24.41
CA SER A 32 -8.22 -18.98 23.22
C SER A 32 -9.33 -17.97 23.52
N GLY A 33 -10.32 -18.34 24.33
CA GLY A 33 -11.37 -17.43 24.81
C GLY A 33 -10.80 -16.25 25.61
N LEU A 34 -9.85 -16.51 26.52
CA LEU A 34 -9.16 -15.46 27.27
C LEU A 34 -8.33 -14.55 26.36
N LEU A 35 -7.64 -15.09 25.37
CA LEU A 35 -6.88 -14.30 24.40
C LEU A 35 -7.78 -13.40 23.54
N VAL A 36 -8.93 -13.92 23.10
CA VAL A 36 -9.93 -13.14 22.34
C VAL A 36 -10.51 -12.04 23.22
N ALA A 37 -10.89 -12.34 24.47
CA ALA A 37 -11.39 -11.34 25.41
C ALA A 37 -10.35 -10.27 25.72
N ALA A 38 -9.10 -10.66 25.99
CA ALA A 38 -8.00 -9.73 26.21
C ALA A 38 -7.75 -8.84 24.98
N SER A 39 -7.78 -9.42 23.78
CA SER A 39 -7.66 -8.66 22.53
C SER A 39 -8.80 -7.65 22.35
N GLY A 40 -10.03 -8.06 22.65
CA GLY A 40 -11.19 -7.16 22.61
C GLY A 40 -11.09 -6.00 23.60
N VAL A 41 -10.64 -6.28 24.83
CA VAL A 41 -10.39 -5.24 25.85
C VAL A 41 -9.30 -4.28 25.39
N LEU A 42 -8.17 -4.78 24.88
CA LEU A 42 -7.09 -3.94 24.36
C LEU A 42 -7.56 -3.07 23.20
N ILE A 43 -8.30 -3.64 22.24
CA ILE A 43 -8.86 -2.89 21.11
C ILE A 43 -9.80 -1.79 21.60
N TRP A 44 -10.68 -2.08 22.57
CA TRP A 44 -11.59 -1.09 23.13
C TRP A 44 -10.86 0.02 23.89
N THR A 45 -9.91 -0.34 24.77
CA THR A 45 -9.11 0.59 25.55
C THR A 45 -8.28 1.53 24.67
N TYR A 46 -7.79 1.04 23.53
CA TYR A 46 -6.96 1.80 22.61
C TYR A 46 -7.69 2.25 21.35
N ILE A 47 -9.02 2.19 21.29
CA ILE A 47 -9.78 2.45 20.06
C ILE A 47 -9.53 3.86 19.50
N ASP A 48 -9.44 4.88 20.37
CA ASP A 48 -9.17 6.25 19.96
C ASP A 48 -7.75 6.43 19.41
N GLN A 49 -6.76 5.74 20.01
CA GLN A 49 -5.40 5.72 19.50
C GLN A 49 -5.33 4.95 18.19
N ILE A 50 -5.98 3.78 18.08
CA ILE A 50 -6.04 2.99 16.85
C ILE A 50 -6.67 3.84 15.74
N VAL A 51 -7.82 4.47 15.96
CA VAL A 51 -8.49 5.30 14.94
C VAL A 51 -7.62 6.51 14.54
N ARG A 52 -6.97 7.18 15.50
CA ARG A 52 -6.04 8.31 15.22
C ARG A 52 -4.74 7.88 14.56
N THR A 53 -4.31 6.64 14.76
CA THR A 53 -3.06 6.07 14.22
C THR A 53 -3.33 5.44 12.86
N VAL A 54 -4.52 4.88 12.64
CA VAL A 54 -5.00 4.34 11.36
C VAL A 54 -5.15 5.44 10.32
N THR A 55 -5.49 6.69 10.68
CA THR A 55 -5.44 7.79 9.70
C THR A 55 -4.02 8.03 9.22
N VAL A 56 -2.99 8.00 10.07
CA VAL A 56 -1.60 8.22 9.64
C VAL A 56 -1.02 6.98 8.97
N TRP A 57 -1.00 5.84 9.66
CA TRP A 57 -0.40 4.60 9.17
C TRP A 57 -1.24 3.93 8.08
N GLY A 58 -2.57 4.00 8.17
CA GLY A 58 -3.44 3.56 7.08
C GLY A 58 -3.26 4.44 5.84
N THR A 59 -3.05 5.76 5.99
CA THR A 59 -2.67 6.60 4.84
C THR A 59 -1.29 6.24 4.30
N LEU A 60 -0.29 5.97 5.16
CA LEU A 60 1.04 5.55 4.71
C LEU A 60 1.00 4.22 3.95
N VAL A 61 0.27 3.23 4.46
CA VAL A 61 0.05 1.95 3.80
C VAL A 61 -0.70 2.15 2.48
N ALA A 62 -1.77 2.96 2.48
CA ALA A 62 -2.52 3.28 1.28
C ALA A 62 -1.65 3.95 0.22
N VAL A 63 -0.80 4.92 0.59
CA VAL A 63 0.17 5.57 -0.31
C VAL A 63 1.13 4.54 -0.90
N GLY A 64 1.65 3.61 -0.08
CA GLY A 64 2.52 2.53 -0.56
C GLY A 64 1.81 1.59 -1.55
N VAL A 65 0.59 1.16 -1.22
CA VAL A 65 -0.23 0.29 -2.09
C VAL A 65 -0.61 1.00 -3.39
N ILE A 66 -1.08 2.25 -3.32
CA ILE A 66 -1.41 3.07 -4.49
C ILE A 66 -0.16 3.26 -5.36
N GLY A 67 1.00 3.54 -4.76
CA GLY A 67 2.27 3.63 -5.48
C GLY A 67 2.60 2.36 -6.27
N LEU A 68 2.40 1.19 -5.66
CA LEU A 68 2.60 -0.10 -6.34
C LEU A 68 1.57 -0.32 -7.46
N LEU A 69 0.30 -0.01 -7.23
CA LEU A 69 -0.77 -0.13 -8.23
C LEU A 69 -0.52 0.81 -9.42
N LEU A 70 -0.10 2.04 -9.16
CA LEU A 70 0.30 3.02 -10.16
C LEU A 70 1.52 2.54 -10.96
N TYR A 71 2.49 1.88 -10.32
CA TYR A 71 3.61 1.27 -11.02
C TYR A 71 3.17 0.13 -11.96
N VAL A 72 2.24 -0.71 -11.52
CA VAL A 72 1.65 -1.76 -12.39
C VAL A 72 0.87 -1.15 -13.54
N LEU A 73 0.09 -0.09 -13.29
CA LEU A 73 -0.68 0.62 -14.32
C LEU A 73 0.24 1.26 -15.36
N ARG A 74 1.36 1.85 -14.93
CA ARG A 74 2.41 2.39 -15.82
C ARG A 74 2.85 1.35 -16.85
N GLY A 75 3.01 0.09 -16.45
CA GLY A 75 3.41 -0.99 -17.35
C GLY A 75 2.36 -1.34 -18.42
N ARG A 76 1.07 -1.13 -18.12
CA ARG A 76 -0.06 -1.52 -18.99
C ARG A 76 -0.57 -0.38 -19.88
N GLN A 77 -0.57 0.86 -19.38
CA GLN A 77 -1.16 2.02 -20.04
C GLN A 77 -0.25 3.26 -19.86
N ARG A 78 0.94 3.22 -20.49
CA ARG A 78 1.95 4.28 -20.35
C ARG A 78 1.44 5.69 -20.67
N LEU A 79 0.60 5.83 -21.71
CA LEU A 79 0.06 7.14 -22.11
C LEU A 79 -0.87 7.72 -21.03
N ALA A 80 -1.84 6.94 -20.57
CA ALA A 80 -2.78 7.37 -19.52
C ALA A 80 -2.06 7.69 -18.21
N TYR A 81 -1.04 6.89 -17.87
CA TYR A 81 -0.20 7.14 -16.70
C TYR A 81 0.60 8.45 -16.82
N GLY A 82 1.24 8.70 -17.97
CA GLY A 82 2.00 9.94 -18.21
C GLY A 82 1.11 11.18 -18.18
N VAL A 83 -0.10 11.11 -18.75
CA VAL A 83 -1.10 12.18 -18.67
C VAL A 83 -1.56 12.43 -17.23
N ALA A 84 -1.80 11.37 -16.46
CA ALA A 84 -2.18 11.49 -15.06
C ALA A 84 -1.07 12.16 -14.23
N GLU A 85 0.20 11.77 -14.43
CA GLU A 85 1.34 12.43 -13.79
C GLU A 85 1.45 13.90 -14.18
N ALA A 86 1.36 14.23 -15.47
CA ALA A 86 1.39 15.61 -15.94
C ALA A 86 0.29 16.46 -15.29
N ALA A 87 -0.94 15.95 -15.25
CA ALA A 87 -2.08 16.62 -14.63
C ALA A 87 -1.92 16.76 -13.11
N ILE A 88 -1.49 15.71 -12.40
CA ILE A 88 -1.27 15.75 -10.95
C ILE A 88 -0.15 16.73 -10.60
N GLY A 89 0.95 16.74 -11.36
CA GLY A 89 2.04 17.69 -11.20
C GLY A 89 1.57 19.14 -11.37
N PHE A 90 0.81 19.40 -12.43
CA PHE A 90 0.19 20.71 -12.68
C PHE A 90 -0.76 21.11 -11.55
N LEU A 91 -1.70 20.25 -11.15
CA LEU A 91 -2.66 20.53 -10.07
C LEU A 91 -1.98 20.77 -8.73
N THR A 92 -0.89 20.04 -8.44
CA THR A 92 -0.09 20.22 -7.23
C THR A 92 0.54 21.61 -7.21
N ALA A 93 1.15 22.03 -8.32
CA ALA A 93 1.72 23.36 -8.44
C ALA A 93 0.64 24.46 -8.40
N ALA A 94 -0.45 24.27 -9.15
CA ALA A 94 -1.57 25.21 -9.23
C ALA A 94 -2.24 25.42 -7.88
N LYS A 95 -2.45 24.35 -7.09
CA LYS A 95 -3.02 24.46 -5.74
C LYS A 95 -2.17 25.33 -4.82
N ILE A 96 -0.85 25.26 -4.94
CA ILE A 96 0.06 26.09 -4.15
C ILE A 96 0.00 27.55 -4.63
N LEU A 97 0.06 27.78 -5.94
CA LEU A 97 0.05 29.12 -6.53
C LEU A 97 -1.28 29.86 -6.37
N LEU A 98 -2.39 29.13 -6.38
CA LEU A 98 -3.76 29.68 -6.25
C LEU A 98 -4.23 29.75 -4.79
N ALA A 99 -3.40 29.36 -3.83
CA ALA A 99 -3.76 29.49 -2.42
C ALA A 99 -3.89 30.98 -2.05
N PRO A 100 -4.95 31.40 -1.34
CA PRO A 100 -5.16 32.81 -0.99
C PRO A 100 -4.02 33.43 -0.17
N THR A 101 -3.23 32.58 0.49
CA THR A 101 -2.09 32.95 1.33
C THR A 101 -0.74 32.77 0.64
N PHE A 102 -0.73 32.53 -0.68
CA PHE A 102 0.52 32.30 -1.40
C PHE A 102 1.33 33.59 -1.52
N ASP A 103 2.50 33.58 -0.90
CA ASP A 103 3.56 34.56 -1.16
C ASP A 103 4.88 33.80 -1.32
N ILE A 104 5.52 33.99 -2.47
CA ILE A 104 6.73 33.25 -2.86
C ILE A 104 7.89 33.49 -1.89
N LYS A 105 7.88 34.61 -1.18
CA LYS A 105 8.89 34.96 -0.17
C LYS A 105 8.62 34.30 1.19
N SER A 106 7.36 33.97 1.48
CA SER A 106 6.94 33.33 2.74
C SER A 106 6.53 31.85 2.59
N ALA A 107 6.49 31.33 1.37
CA ALA A 107 6.18 29.93 1.05
C ALA A 107 7.09 28.92 1.77
N GLY A 108 8.28 29.37 2.20
CA GLY A 108 9.23 28.58 2.96
C GLY A 108 9.67 27.30 2.25
N VAL A 109 10.31 26.40 2.99
CA VAL A 109 10.83 25.14 2.45
C VAL A 109 9.68 24.24 1.96
N SER A 110 8.55 24.20 2.66
CA SER A 110 7.42 23.32 2.33
C SER A 110 6.71 23.72 1.03
N GLY A 111 6.47 25.02 0.80
CA GLY A 111 5.88 25.50 -0.45
C GLY A 111 6.82 25.35 -1.64
N GLY A 112 8.11 25.62 -1.44
CA GLY A 112 9.15 25.41 -2.45
C GLY A 112 9.28 23.95 -2.88
N LEU A 113 9.33 23.02 -1.92
CA LEU A 113 9.37 21.58 -2.20
C LEU A 113 8.09 21.08 -2.88
N GLY A 114 6.92 21.63 -2.52
CA GLY A 114 5.66 21.29 -3.17
C GLY A 114 5.62 21.74 -4.64
N LEU A 115 6.12 22.94 -4.94
CA LEU A 115 6.22 23.46 -6.32
C LEU A 115 7.23 22.66 -7.14
N LEU A 116 8.42 22.41 -6.59
CA LEU A 116 9.45 21.58 -7.24
C LEU A 116 8.98 20.14 -7.45
N GLY A 117 8.27 19.59 -6.45
CA GLY A 117 7.65 18.26 -6.54
C GLY A 117 6.60 18.20 -7.65
N GLY A 118 5.69 19.17 -7.70
CA GLY A 118 4.69 19.28 -8.77
C GLY A 118 5.33 19.41 -10.15
N LEU A 119 6.33 20.27 -10.30
CA LEU A 119 7.07 20.45 -11.55
C LEU A 119 7.80 19.18 -11.96
N TYR A 120 8.49 18.51 -11.04
CA TYR A 120 9.19 17.26 -11.28
C TYR A 120 8.23 16.15 -11.75
N ILE A 121 7.09 15.98 -11.07
CA ILE A 121 6.06 15.01 -11.46
C ILE A 121 5.54 15.35 -12.86
N MET A 122 5.34 16.64 -13.17
CA MET A 122 4.86 17.07 -14.48
C MET A 122 5.86 16.73 -15.60
N VAL A 123 7.15 17.04 -15.40
CA VAL A 123 8.22 16.69 -16.35
C VAL A 123 8.30 15.18 -16.56
N ARG A 124 8.19 14.39 -15.48
CA ARG A 124 8.19 12.94 -15.57
C ARG A 124 6.96 12.39 -16.32
N GLY A 125 5.80 13.00 -16.12
CA GLY A 125 4.60 12.66 -16.87
C GLY A 125 4.76 12.92 -18.38
N LEU A 126 5.34 14.06 -18.74
CA LEU A 126 5.66 14.40 -20.14
C LEU A 126 6.65 13.43 -20.78
N ASP A 127 7.68 12.98 -20.04
CA ASP A 127 8.61 11.93 -20.50
C ASP A 127 7.89 10.58 -20.74
N ASN A 128 7.01 10.17 -19.83
CA ASN A 128 6.22 8.95 -20.01
C ASN A 128 5.22 9.06 -21.18
N ILE A 129 4.69 10.26 -21.48
CA ILE A 129 3.89 10.52 -22.69
C ILE A 129 4.76 10.35 -23.94
N GLY A 130 5.95 10.96 -23.99
CA GLY A 130 6.86 10.82 -25.13
C GLY A 130 7.18 9.36 -25.44
N LYS A 131 7.55 8.59 -24.42
CA LYS A 131 7.81 7.14 -24.52
C LYS A 131 6.59 6.32 -24.94
N ALA A 132 5.38 6.79 -24.62
CA ALA A 132 4.15 6.11 -25.03
C ALA A 132 3.76 6.43 -26.48
N LEU A 133 4.19 7.58 -27.00
CA LEU A 133 3.94 8.00 -28.37
C LEU A 133 4.99 7.46 -29.35
N GLU A 134 6.08 6.86 -28.87
CA GLU A 134 7.04 6.12 -29.71
C GLU A 134 6.31 5.08 -30.58
N ARG A 135 6.67 5.01 -31.87
CA ARG A 135 6.10 4.13 -32.89
C ARG A 135 4.62 4.41 -33.22
N THR A 136 4.11 5.57 -32.81
CA THR A 136 2.78 6.07 -33.23
C THR A 136 2.92 7.22 -34.23
N PRO A 137 1.88 7.54 -35.02
CA PRO A 137 1.90 8.68 -35.94
C PRO A 137 2.21 10.03 -35.28
N TYR A 138 1.99 10.15 -33.97
CA TYR A 138 2.20 11.38 -33.19
C TYR A 138 3.65 11.56 -32.73
N GLU A 139 4.51 10.55 -32.89
CA GLU A 139 5.91 10.59 -32.47
C GLU A 139 6.67 11.78 -33.07
N THR A 140 6.53 12.00 -34.37
CA THR A 140 7.23 13.09 -35.09
C THR A 140 6.81 14.47 -34.59
N ALA A 141 5.52 14.65 -34.31
CA ALA A 141 5.01 15.90 -33.77
C ALA A 141 5.51 16.13 -32.34
N TRP A 142 5.48 15.09 -31.50
CA TRP A 142 5.97 15.15 -30.12
C TRP A 142 7.46 15.45 -30.04
N ARG A 143 8.29 14.80 -30.88
CA ARG A 143 9.74 15.06 -30.95
C ARG A 143 10.06 16.49 -31.35
N ARG A 144 9.31 17.07 -32.28
CA ARG A 144 9.49 18.47 -32.68
C ARG A 144 9.17 19.45 -31.54
N PHE A 145 8.14 19.14 -30.74
CA PHE A 145 7.75 19.94 -29.59
C PHE A 145 8.73 19.79 -28.41
N SER A 146 9.08 18.56 -28.04
CA SER A 146 9.95 18.24 -26.89
C SER A 146 11.44 18.50 -27.15
N GLY A 147 11.87 18.55 -28.41
CA GLY A 147 13.28 18.66 -28.78
C GLY A 147 14.07 17.37 -28.64
N GLU A 148 13.40 16.23 -28.37
CA GLU A 148 14.02 14.91 -28.27
C GLU A 148 14.54 14.44 -29.64
N ARG A 149 15.84 14.62 -29.87
CA ARG A 149 16.55 14.06 -31.02
C ARG A 149 16.80 12.58 -30.74
N SER A 150 16.44 11.71 -31.67
CA SER A 150 16.83 10.31 -31.60
C SER A 150 18.35 10.21 -31.46
N GLY A 151 18.80 9.55 -30.39
CA GLY A 151 20.04 8.81 -30.48
C GLY A 151 19.88 7.87 -31.67
N THR A 152 20.74 8.03 -32.66
CA THR A 152 20.91 7.05 -33.73
C THR A 152 21.05 5.67 -33.09
N ALA A 153 20.07 4.79 -33.32
CA ALA A 153 20.37 3.38 -33.39
C ALA A 153 20.68 3.10 -34.87
N PRO A 154 21.95 3.00 -35.27
CA PRO A 154 22.29 2.35 -36.53
C PRO A 154 22.00 0.85 -36.40
N ARG A 155 21.25 0.35 -37.39
CA ARG A 155 20.98 -1.06 -37.75
C ARG A 155 19.98 -1.83 -36.88
#